data_AF-A0A6L4Y6K7-F1
#
_entry.id   AF-A0A6L4Y6K7-F1
#
_cell.length_a   1.000
_cell.length_b   1.000
_cell.length_c   1.000
_cell.angle_alpha   90.00
_cell.angle_beta   90.00
_cell.angle_gamma   90.00
#
_symmetry.space_group_name_H-M   'P 1'
#
loop_
_entity.id
_entity.type
_entity.pdbx_description
1 polymer ?
#
loop_
_entity_poly.entity_id
_entity_poly.type
_entity_poly.pdbx_seq_one_letter_code
_entity_poly.pdbx_strand_id
1 'polypeptide(L)' 'MGDEEYGISPAVINSISSEIKDVLELGVEIAIVIGGGNIFRGIKATAEGMDRSSADYIGMMATVINS' A
#
# COMPACT_ATOMS: atom_id res chain seq x y z
N MET A 1 -2.48 -9.33 -10.21
CA MET A 1 -1.59 -8.16 -10.03
C MET A 1 -1.82 -7.25 -11.23
N GLY A 2 -1.95 -5.94 -11.03
CA GLY A 2 -2.15 -5.01 -12.15
C GLY A 2 -0.91 -4.92 -13.05
N ASP A 3 -1.10 -4.44 -14.28
CA ASP A 3 -0.06 -4.42 -15.32
C ASP A 3 1.06 -3.38 -15.09
N GLU A 4 0.94 -2.52 -14.07
CA GLU A 4 1.94 -1.49 -13.76
C GLU A 4 2.87 -1.90 -12.61
N GLU A 5 4.17 -1.61 -12.78
CA GLU A 5 5.23 -1.95 -11.82
C GLU A 5 5.15 -1.15 -10.50
N TYR A 6 4.42 -0.03 -10.51
CA TYR A 6 4.23 0.92 -9.41
C TYR A 6 2.84 1.58 -9.50
N GLY A 7 2.35 2.13 -8.38
CA GLY A 7 1.12 2.92 -8.33
C GLY A 7 -0.08 2.19 -7.72
N ILE A 8 -1.29 2.68 -8.06
CA ILE A 8 -2.56 2.17 -7.54
C ILE A 8 -3.39 1.68 -8.73
N SER A 9 -3.65 0.37 -8.80
CA SER A 9 -4.48 -0.22 -9.85
C SER A 9 -5.93 -0.33 -9.39
N PRO A 10 -6.90 0.35 -10.04
CA PRO A 10 -8.31 0.29 -9.67
C PRO A 10 -8.87 -1.15 -9.71
N ALA A 11 -8.41 -1.95 -10.68
CA ALA A 11 -8.85 -3.35 -10.80
C ALA A 11 -8.44 -4.20 -9.58
N VAL A 12 -7.21 -4.00 -9.09
CA VAL A 12 -6.71 -4.70 -7.89
C VAL A 12 -7.44 -4.24 -6.64
N ILE A 13 -7.64 -2.92 -6.48
CA ILE A 13 -8.38 -2.36 -5.34
C ILE A 13 -9.82 -2.88 -5.30
N ASN A 14 -10.49 -2.96 -6.46
CA ASN A 14 -11.85 -3.49 -6.54
C ASN A 14 -11.92 -4.99 -6.17
N SER A 15 -10.94 -5.79 -6.60
CA SER A 15 -10.84 -7.20 -6.21
C SER A 15 -10.71 -7.36 -4.69
N ILE A 16 -9.75 -6.65 -4.10
CA ILE A 16 -9.49 -6.69 -2.65
C ILE A 16 -10.71 -6.20 -1.86
N SER A 17 -11.35 -5.11 -2.32
CA SER A 17 -12.56 -4.58 -1.70
C SER A 17 -13.73 -5.58 -1.72
N SER A 18 -13.86 -6.35 -2.80
CA SER A 18 -14.88 -7.41 -2.88
C SER A 18 -14.62 -8.51 -1.85
N GLU A 19 -13.38 -8.97 -1.73
CA GLU A 19 -13.00 -9.99 -0.73
C GLU A 19 -13.23 -9.50 0.71
N ILE A 20 -12.91 -8.24 1.00
CA ILE A 20 -13.18 -7.64 2.32
C ILE A 20 -14.69 -7.62 2.60
N LYS A 21 -15.51 -7.28 1.61
CA LYS A 21 -16.96 -7.28 1.74
C LYS A 21 -17.49 -8.67 2.09
N ASP A 22 -17.01 -9.71 1.41
CA ASP A 22 -17.43 -11.10 1.68
C ASP A 22 -17.12 -11.51 3.13
N VAL A 23 -15.97 -11.08 3.67
CA VAL A 23 -15.60 -11.32 5.08
C VAL A 23 -16.48 -10.51 6.03
N LEU A 24 -16.79 -9.26 5.71
CA LEU A 24 -17.64 -8.40 6.54
C LEU A 24 -19.07 -8.96 6.66
N GLU A 25 -19.58 -9.60 5.61
CA GLU A 25 -20.88 -10.29 5.61
C GLU A 25 -20.95 -11.49 6.56
N LEU A 26 -19.80 -12.02 7.01
CA LEU A 26 -19.74 -13.05 8.05
C LEU A 26 -19.97 -12.50 9.48
N GLY A 27 -20.11 -11.18 9.63
CA GLY A 27 -20.40 -10.53 10.91
C GLY A 27 -19.18 -10.34 11.83
N VAL A 28 -17.97 -10.36 11.28
CA VAL A 28 -16.72 -10.14 12.02
C VAL A 28 -16.27 -8.68 11.97
N GLU A 29 -15.55 -8.23 12.99
CA GLU A 29 -14.90 -6.92 12.98
C GLU A 29 -13.55 -7.01 12.27
N ILE A 30 -13.27 -6.06 11.38
CA ILE A 30 -12.09 -6.06 10.51
C ILE A 30 -11.24 -4.82 10.78
N ALA A 31 -9.93 -5.02 10.94
CA ALA A 31 -8.94 -3.96 10.92
C ALA A 31 -7.99 -4.21 9.74
N ILE A 32 -7.68 -3.16 8.97
CA ILE A 32 -6.83 -3.23 7.78
C ILE A 32 -5.58 -2.38 8.03
N VAL A 33 -4.41 -2.94 7.74
CA VAL A 33 -3.12 -2.23 7.76
C VAL A 33 -2.55 -2.27 6.36
N ILE A 34 -2.39 -1.09 5.75
CA ILE A 34 -1.89 -0.96 4.37
C ILE A 34 -0.45 -0.45 4.41
N GLY A 35 0.43 -1.10 3.65
CA GLY A 35 1.82 -0.66 3.42
C GLY A 35 1.95 0.31 2.24
N GLY A 36 3.04 1.08 2.16
CA GLY A 36 3.28 2.08 1.09
C GLY A 36 4.16 1.60 -0.06
N GLY A 37 4.49 0.30 -0.11
CA GLY A 37 5.52 -0.27 -0.99
C GLY A 37 5.23 -0.19 -2.50
N ASN A 38 3.96 -0.03 -2.86
CA ASN A 38 3.49 0.20 -4.24
C ASN A 38 3.75 1.64 -4.72
N ILE A 39 3.96 2.60 -3.81
CA ILE A 39 4.23 4.01 -4.13
C ILE A 39 5.71 4.33 -3.90
N PHE A 40 6.30 3.80 -2.83
CA PHE A 40 7.70 4.07 -2.48
C PHE A 40 8.40 2.82 -1.93
N ARG A 41 9.60 2.53 -2.43
CA ARG A 41 10.46 1.45 -1.89
C ARG A 41 11.76 2.06 -1.36
N GLY A 42 11.85 2.18 -0.04
CA GLY A 42 12.98 2.82 0.65
C GLY A 42 14.35 2.24 0.31
N ILE A 43 14.45 0.96 -0.04
CA ILE A 43 15.71 0.31 -0.42
C ILE A 43 16.34 0.95 -1.67
N LYS A 44 15.53 1.34 -2.67
CA LYS A 44 16.04 2.04 -3.86
C LYS A 44 16.50 3.46 -3.50
N ALA A 45 15.72 4.18 -2.70
CA ALA A 45 16.03 5.55 -2.33
C ALA A 45 17.29 5.67 -1.44
N THR A 46 17.48 4.77 -0.47
CA THR A 46 18.70 4.75 0.35
C THR A 46 19.93 4.35 -0.48
N ALA A 47 19.77 3.44 -1.45
CA ALA A 47 20.85 3.11 -2.39
C ALA A 47 21.25 4.29 -3.30
N GLU A 48 20.33 5.22 -3.55
CA GLU A 48 20.56 6.46 -4.30
C GLU A 48 21.07 7.63 -3.42
N GLY A 49 21.39 7.38 -2.15
CA GLY A 49 22.00 8.37 -1.25
C GLY A 49 21.00 9.16 -0.40
N MET A 50 19.73 8.75 -0.35
CA MET A 50 18.74 9.36 0.55
C MET A 50 19.00 8.97 2.01
N ASP A 51 18.92 9.94 2.92
CA ASP A 51 18.93 9.66 4.36
C ASP A 51 17.79 8.70 4.73
N ARG A 52 18.09 7.72 5.57
CA ARG A 52 17.15 6.65 5.94
C ARG A 52 15.88 7.20 6.60
N SER A 53 16.01 8.22 7.45
CA SER A 53 14.88 8.83 8.15
C SER A 53 13.92 9.50 7.15
N SER A 54 14.46 10.22 6.17
CA SER A 54 13.69 10.81 5.08
C SER A 54 12.96 9.76 4.24
N ALA A 55 13.62 8.64 3.94
CA ALA A 55 13.01 7.52 3.24
C ALA A 55 11.84 6.90 4.04
N ASP A 56 11.99 6.77 5.36
CA ASP A 56 10.92 6.27 6.23
C ASP A 56 9.72 7.23 6.28
N TYR A 57 9.95 8.55 6.32
CA TYR A 57 8.87 9.55 6.24
C TYR A 57 8.08 9.45 4.93
N ILE A 58 8.76 9.30 3.79
CA ILE A 58 8.11 9.12 2.49
C ILE A 58 7.32 7.80 2.47
N GLY A 59 7.86 6.74 3.06
CA GLY A 59 7.17 5.46 3.21
C GLY A 59 5.88 5.56 4.04
N MET A 60 5.90 6.32 5.14
CA MET A 60 4.69 6.57 5.94
C MET A 60 3.65 7.44 5.21
N MET A 61 4.09 8.43 4.42
CA MET A 61 3.17 9.18 3.57
C MET A 61 2.53 8.29 2.50
N ALA A 62 3.30 7.37 1.92
CA ALA A 62 2.78 6.38 0.98
C ALA A 62 1.70 5.47 1.61
N THR A 63 1.81 5.10 2.90
CA THR A 63 0.73 4.38 3.59
C THR A 63 -0.54 5.21 3.73
N VAL A 64 -0.42 6.52 3.99
CA VAL A 64 -1.59 7.42 4.06
C VAL A 64 -2.26 7.56 2.70
N ILE A 65 -1.50 7.63 1.60
CA ILE A 65 -2.06 7.73 0.24
C ILE A 65 -2.88 6.49 -0.13
N ASN A 66 -2.53 5.31 0.40
CA ASN A 66 -3.27 4.08 0.15
C ASN A 66 -4.53 3.92 1.02
N SER A 67 -4.70 4.72 2.07
CA SER A 67 -5.77 4.56 3.09
C SER A 67 -7.03 5.35 2.77
#